data_AF-A0AAU9XSP8-F1
#
_entry.id   AF-A0AAU9XSP8-F1
#
_cell.length_a   1.000
_cell.length_b   1.000
_cell.length_c   1.000
_cell.angle_alpha   90.00
_cell.angle_beta   90.00
_cell.angle_gamma   90.00
#
_symmetry.space_group_name_H-M   'P 1'
#
loop_
_entity.id
_entity.type
_entity.pdbx_description
1 polymer ?
#
loop_
_entity_poly.entity_id
_entity_poly.type
_entity_poly.pdbx_seq_one_letter_code
_entity_poly.pdbx_strand_id
1 'polypeptide(L)'
;MVKIIFLQIVLYMVACNVLCLHASGHSSETCPQKNSESGEMGSKWIQATQSNSKDFQSISEIEHALNDLHSKSAGFPEFQKKLDEVKASVEGQKDKNKDSCKGKSDKISYEEVKKVITTTISSVEKFKSKDPLKILNGVLDIVASLLNLVAPGKPYGSIFRELSGAIGVLITESKPNQPSVVQQLTNVVHDEMIHFNKRLHDQKYNGLKRRVSEQIFQLQRMREGEKLDDPSLWNDYAQFLGELTSRFESPLSFKYKHYLTEDPDVKDFVAALVKYSEAHSCFMALLFVAKAKYLELGTAHEDDVATLDRKMTFQIKEAKEKLSFLSEKRFLTFLGNIEGGKLTKIVALSRITRDRDLVEIVRQSLGLSPMPDFLTVESSAKKVKKQAVTLRSVEICNWFPYQFFGTNYSIQFINEADLPMKIVSGEVGWSQGNQLKFEKILPPLSSYSQETNFGFSTGGYIILYLKGDMLSSDFKNTRVIEFAVSKPFYEAKIGMQDKTDAEFLHGLNAYNERSEDPVLLYFSENGKYYIAKAEIFVCWPNRIFRFIIQDFDPEAVGVGEH
;
A
#
# COMPACT_ATOMS: atom_id res chain seq x y z
N MET A 1 12.54 7.03 -45.74
CA MET A 1 12.14 8.42 -46.04
C MET A 1 10.74 8.81 -45.53
N VAL A 2 9.87 7.87 -45.13
CA VAL A 2 8.55 8.18 -44.49
C VAL A 2 8.64 8.40 -42.97
N LYS A 3 9.70 7.92 -42.31
CA LYS A 3 9.91 8.11 -40.85
C LYS A 3 10.45 9.50 -40.44
N ILE A 4 10.97 10.30 -41.37
CA ILE A 4 11.48 11.65 -41.08
C ILE A 4 10.37 12.72 -41.15
N ILE A 5 9.37 12.52 -42.02
CA ILE A 5 8.23 13.43 -42.18
C ILE A 5 7.29 13.36 -40.96
N PHE A 6 7.13 12.18 -40.36
CA PHE A 6 6.31 12.03 -39.15
C PHE A 6 6.91 12.74 -37.92
N LEU A 7 8.25 12.81 -37.83
CA LEU A 7 8.93 13.49 -36.72
C LEU A 7 8.84 15.03 -36.84
N GLN A 8 8.81 15.57 -38.06
CA GLN A 8 8.64 17.01 -38.30
C GLN A 8 7.22 17.52 -38.03
N ILE A 9 6.18 16.70 -38.28
CA ILE A 9 4.78 17.08 -37.99
C ILE A 9 4.51 17.08 -36.48
N VAL A 10 5.10 16.13 -35.73
CA VAL A 10 4.96 16.07 -34.27
C VAL A 10 5.70 17.22 -33.58
N LEU A 11 6.87 17.62 -34.09
CA LEU A 11 7.60 18.80 -33.58
C LEU A 11 6.88 20.13 -33.86
N TYR A 12 6.15 20.24 -34.98
CA TYR A 12 5.37 21.45 -35.31
C TYR A 12 4.11 21.60 -34.43
N MET A 13 3.45 20.49 -34.07
CA MET A 13 2.28 20.48 -33.18
C MET A 13 2.63 20.76 -31.71
N VAL A 14 3.87 20.46 -31.29
CA VAL A 14 4.38 20.80 -29.95
C VAL A 14 4.81 22.27 -29.86
N ALA A 15 5.32 22.86 -30.95
CA ALA A 15 5.71 24.28 -30.99
C ALA A 15 4.52 25.26 -30.97
N CYS A 16 3.37 24.91 -31.55
CA CYS A 16 2.20 25.80 -31.55
C CYS A 16 1.42 25.82 -30.22
N ASN A 17 1.54 24.79 -29.37
CA ASN A 17 0.84 24.76 -28.08
C ASN A 17 1.60 25.46 -26.94
N VAL A 18 2.86 25.85 -27.15
CA VAL A 18 3.69 26.54 -26.15
C VAL A 18 3.64 28.08 -26.30
N LEU A 19 3.03 28.62 -27.36
CA LEU A 19 3.00 30.07 -27.65
C LEU A 19 1.72 30.82 -27.21
N CYS A 20 0.77 30.18 -26.53
CA CYS A 20 -0.43 30.87 -26.01
C CYS A 20 -0.44 31.05 -24.48
N LEU A 21 0.68 30.80 -23.81
CA LEU A 21 0.83 30.96 -22.36
C LEU A 21 2.07 31.81 -22.05
N HIS A 22 2.11 33.08 -22.47
CA HIS A 22 2.81 34.18 -21.77
C HIS A 22 2.62 35.53 -22.49
N ALA A 23 2.41 36.58 -21.68
CA ALA A 23 2.25 38.02 -22.00
C ALA A 23 0.83 38.45 -22.41
N SER A 24 0.16 39.45 -21.82
CA SER A 24 0.46 40.46 -20.78
C SER A 24 -0.90 41.13 -20.44
N GLY A 25 -1.29 41.45 -19.20
CA GLY A 25 -0.71 42.49 -18.36
C GLY A 25 -1.22 43.89 -18.75
N HIS A 26 -2.19 44.44 -17.99
CA HIS A 26 -2.64 45.85 -17.75
C HIS A 26 -2.19 46.99 -18.71
N SER A 27 -3.00 47.97 -19.12
CA SER A 27 -3.63 49.04 -18.32
C SER A 27 -4.33 50.11 -19.21
N SER A 28 -5.38 50.74 -18.66
CA SER A 28 -5.89 52.13 -18.81
C SER A 28 -6.41 52.71 -20.15
N GLU A 29 -7.70 53.10 -20.06
CA GLU A 29 -8.32 54.38 -20.47
C GLU A 29 -8.22 54.88 -21.93
N THR A 30 -9.36 54.92 -22.63
CA THR A 30 -10.22 56.11 -22.83
C THR A 30 -11.26 55.84 -23.93
N CYS A 31 -12.49 56.33 -23.73
CA CYS A 31 -13.54 56.37 -24.75
C CYS A 31 -13.13 57.25 -25.94
N PRO A 32 -13.78 57.03 -27.10
CA PRO A 32 -14.62 58.12 -27.59
C PRO A 32 -16.02 57.67 -28.05
N GLN A 33 -16.97 58.59 -27.86
CA GLN A 33 -18.30 58.59 -28.48
C GLN A 33 -18.20 58.88 -29.99
N LYS A 34 -18.98 58.18 -30.83
CA LYS A 34 -20.11 58.74 -31.62
C LYS A 34 -20.63 57.74 -32.66
N ASN A 35 -21.95 57.54 -32.59
CA ASN A 35 -22.95 57.45 -33.66
C ASN A 35 -22.67 56.61 -34.92
N SER A 36 -23.47 55.56 -35.13
CA SER A 36 -24.40 55.48 -36.29
C SER A 36 -25.35 54.30 -36.13
N GLU A 37 -26.46 54.38 -36.85
CA GLU A 37 -27.75 53.72 -36.64
C GLU A 37 -27.85 52.21 -36.91
N SER A 38 -28.87 51.63 -36.26
CA SER A 38 -29.75 50.54 -36.71
C SER A 38 -29.16 49.18 -37.13
N GLY A 39 -29.50 48.13 -36.35
CA GLY A 39 -29.50 46.76 -36.84
C GLY A 39 -29.47 45.69 -35.73
N GLU A 40 -30.57 44.94 -35.62
CA GLU A 40 -30.69 43.60 -35.01
C GLU A 40 -30.70 43.44 -33.47
N MET A 41 -31.92 43.57 -32.91
CA MET A 41 -32.35 42.78 -31.74
C MET A 41 -32.44 41.28 -32.12
N GLY A 42 -31.31 40.59 -32.29
CA GLY A 42 -31.27 39.19 -32.75
C GLY A 42 -30.47 38.20 -31.91
N SER A 43 -29.56 38.64 -31.03
CA SER A 43 -28.49 37.74 -30.54
C SER A 43 -28.50 37.39 -29.05
N LYS A 44 -29.33 38.02 -28.21
CA LYS A 44 -29.44 37.65 -26.77
C LYS A 44 -30.44 36.54 -26.47
N TRP A 45 -31.47 36.37 -27.30
CA TRP A 45 -32.46 35.32 -27.11
C TRP A 45 -31.91 33.93 -27.45
N ILE A 46 -31.16 33.79 -28.55
CA ILE A 46 -30.69 32.48 -29.02
C ILE A 46 -29.70 31.81 -28.03
N GLN A 47 -28.85 32.59 -27.36
CA GLN A 47 -27.92 32.06 -26.35
C GLN A 47 -28.61 31.64 -25.04
N ALA A 48 -29.66 32.35 -24.61
CA ALA A 48 -30.46 31.98 -23.44
C ALA A 48 -31.30 30.71 -23.72
N THR A 49 -31.90 30.61 -24.90
CA THR A 49 -32.68 29.43 -25.29
C THR A 49 -31.83 28.17 -25.44
N GLN A 50 -30.58 28.29 -25.91
CA GLN A 50 -29.65 27.16 -26.03
C GLN A 50 -29.09 26.67 -24.68
N SER A 51 -28.87 27.58 -23.71
CA SER A 51 -28.47 27.21 -22.35
C SER A 51 -29.62 26.50 -21.64
N ASN A 52 -30.82 27.09 -21.66
CA ASN A 52 -32.01 26.51 -21.04
C ASN A 52 -32.33 25.13 -21.65
N SER A 53 -32.26 24.99 -22.99
CA SER A 53 -32.48 23.71 -23.68
C SER A 53 -31.55 22.58 -23.21
N LYS A 54 -30.27 22.87 -22.93
CA LYS A 54 -29.31 21.86 -22.47
C LYS A 54 -29.52 21.49 -21.01
N ASP A 55 -29.84 22.46 -20.15
CA ASP A 55 -30.12 22.21 -18.74
C ASP A 55 -31.42 21.40 -18.55
N PHE A 56 -32.47 21.69 -19.32
CA PHE A 56 -33.70 20.86 -19.35
C PHE A 56 -33.44 19.44 -19.85
N GLN A 57 -32.53 19.27 -20.80
CA GLN A 57 -32.15 17.94 -21.31
C GLN A 57 -31.38 17.13 -20.25
N SER A 58 -30.47 17.75 -19.51
CA SER A 58 -29.75 17.11 -18.41
C SER A 58 -30.67 16.69 -17.24
N ILE A 59 -31.65 17.52 -16.88
CA ILE A 59 -32.65 17.18 -15.84
C ILE A 59 -33.50 15.97 -16.26
N SER A 60 -33.97 15.95 -17.51
CA SER A 60 -34.75 14.83 -18.07
C SER A 60 -33.97 13.50 -18.05
N GLU A 61 -32.66 13.55 -18.34
CA GLU A 61 -31.80 12.36 -18.26
C GLU A 61 -31.64 11.83 -16.82
N ILE A 62 -31.60 12.72 -15.83
CA ILE A 62 -31.56 12.34 -14.40
C ILE A 62 -32.90 11.76 -13.97
N GLU A 63 -34.02 12.37 -14.35
CA GLU A 63 -35.36 11.81 -14.10
C GLU A 63 -35.47 10.39 -14.66
N HIS A 64 -35.02 10.17 -15.90
CA HIS A 64 -35.00 8.84 -16.51
C HIS A 64 -34.12 7.87 -15.71
N ALA A 65 -32.91 8.28 -15.32
CA ALA A 65 -32.00 7.44 -14.53
C ALA A 65 -32.56 7.12 -13.12
N LEU A 66 -33.22 8.08 -12.46
CA LEU A 66 -33.90 7.89 -11.18
C LEU A 66 -35.10 6.95 -11.31
N ASN A 67 -35.83 7.01 -12.42
CA ASN A 67 -36.92 6.08 -12.70
C ASN A 67 -36.42 4.65 -12.93
N ASP A 68 -35.31 4.49 -13.64
CA ASP A 68 -34.66 3.17 -13.79
C ASP A 68 -34.19 2.65 -12.42
N LEU A 69 -33.49 3.46 -11.63
CA LEU A 69 -33.07 3.11 -10.27
C LEU A 69 -34.25 2.74 -9.36
N HIS A 70 -35.36 3.48 -9.46
CA HIS A 70 -36.59 3.18 -8.73
C HIS A 70 -37.16 1.81 -9.14
N SER A 71 -37.21 1.50 -10.44
CA SER A 71 -37.69 0.20 -10.93
C SER A 71 -36.79 -0.96 -10.47
N LYS A 72 -35.47 -0.76 -10.54
CA LYS A 72 -34.46 -1.74 -10.15
C LYS A 72 -34.41 -1.95 -8.64
N SER A 73 -34.92 -1.03 -7.84
CA SER A 73 -34.93 -1.09 -6.38
C SER A 73 -36.21 -1.66 -5.75
N ALA A 74 -37.08 -2.34 -6.51
CA ALA A 74 -38.30 -2.99 -5.97
C ALA A 74 -38.10 -3.94 -4.77
N GLY A 75 -36.86 -4.33 -4.48
CA GLY A 75 -36.48 -5.09 -3.28
C GLY A 75 -36.22 -4.25 -2.02
N PHE A 76 -36.31 -2.92 -2.08
CA PHE A 76 -35.89 -1.97 -1.06
C PHE A 76 -36.95 -0.85 -0.89
N PRO A 77 -38.11 -1.13 -0.25
CA PRO A 77 -39.21 -0.18 -0.12
C PRO A 77 -38.86 1.13 0.61
N GLU A 78 -38.02 1.09 1.65
CA GLU A 78 -37.66 2.34 2.35
C GLU A 78 -36.74 3.21 1.50
N PHE A 79 -35.82 2.58 0.77
CA PHE A 79 -35.03 3.27 -0.24
C PHE A 79 -35.90 3.87 -1.36
N GLN A 80 -36.91 3.14 -1.85
CA GLN A 80 -37.82 3.67 -2.88
C GLN A 80 -38.55 4.93 -2.41
N LYS A 81 -39.09 4.95 -1.17
CA LYS A 81 -39.72 6.15 -0.59
C LYS A 81 -38.75 7.33 -0.56
N LYS A 82 -37.51 7.11 -0.13
CA LYS A 82 -36.48 8.16 -0.11
C LYS A 82 -36.08 8.61 -1.50
N LEU A 83 -36.09 7.70 -2.48
CA LEU A 83 -35.81 8.03 -3.86
C LEU A 83 -36.92 8.90 -4.48
N ASP A 84 -38.17 8.73 -4.05
CA ASP A 84 -39.27 9.59 -4.48
C ASP A 84 -39.12 11.03 -3.94
N GLU A 85 -38.56 11.21 -2.74
CA GLU A 85 -38.17 12.53 -2.22
C GLU A 85 -37.11 13.19 -3.13
N VAL A 86 -36.09 12.42 -3.55
CA VAL A 86 -35.06 12.90 -4.48
C VAL A 86 -35.67 13.30 -5.83
N LYS A 87 -36.59 12.49 -6.37
CA LYS A 87 -37.29 12.81 -7.63
C LYS A 87 -38.09 14.12 -7.51
N ALA A 88 -38.85 14.29 -6.44
CA ALA A 88 -39.61 15.52 -6.19
C ALA A 88 -38.70 16.74 -6.09
N SER A 89 -37.50 16.61 -5.52
CA SER A 89 -36.52 17.70 -5.47
C SER A 89 -35.93 18.05 -6.84
N VAL A 90 -35.64 17.04 -7.67
CA VAL A 90 -35.21 17.23 -9.07
C VAL A 90 -36.30 17.93 -9.89
N GLU A 91 -37.56 17.52 -9.75
CA GLU A 91 -38.71 18.18 -10.39
C GLU A 91 -38.87 19.63 -9.90
N GLY A 92 -38.73 19.87 -8.60
CA GLY A 92 -38.78 21.23 -8.03
C GLY A 92 -37.66 22.15 -8.54
N GLN A 93 -36.49 21.61 -8.90
CA GLN A 93 -35.43 22.39 -9.55
C GLN A 93 -35.75 22.73 -11.01
N LYS A 94 -36.45 21.85 -11.73
CA LYS A 94 -36.95 22.10 -13.10
C LYS A 94 -37.89 23.29 -13.15
N ASP A 95 -38.74 23.45 -12.14
CA ASP A 95 -39.68 24.57 -12.07
C ASP A 95 -39.01 25.88 -11.65
N LYS A 96 -38.01 25.85 -10.77
CA LYS A 96 -37.21 27.04 -10.41
C LYS A 96 -36.34 27.54 -11.58
N ASN A 97 -35.82 26.63 -12.40
CA ASN A 97 -35.00 26.97 -13.56
C ASN A 97 -35.80 27.51 -14.76
N LYS A 98 -37.14 27.40 -14.76
CA LYS A 98 -37.99 28.13 -15.73
C LYS A 98 -37.92 29.64 -15.53
N ASP A 99 -37.64 30.10 -14.31
CA ASP A 99 -37.74 31.52 -13.92
C ASP A 99 -36.37 32.23 -13.74
N SER A 100 -35.23 31.53 -13.72
CA SER A 100 -33.91 32.15 -13.47
C SER A 100 -32.86 31.94 -14.57
N CYS A 101 -32.55 33.01 -15.32
CA CYS A 101 -31.48 33.11 -16.32
C CYS A 101 -30.04 33.14 -15.73
N LYS A 102 -29.65 32.20 -14.85
CA LYS A 102 -28.27 32.09 -14.33
C LYS A 102 -27.64 30.73 -14.63
N GLY A 103 -27.48 30.42 -15.91
CA GLY A 103 -26.72 29.24 -16.37
C GLY A 103 -25.22 29.51 -16.40
N LYS A 104 -24.45 28.86 -15.51
CA LYS A 104 -23.03 28.48 -15.74
C LYS A 104 -22.42 27.57 -14.66
N SER A 105 -23.04 27.36 -13.50
CA SER A 105 -22.48 26.51 -12.43
C SER A 105 -22.90 25.03 -12.47
N ASP A 106 -23.95 24.66 -13.20
CA ASP A 106 -24.68 23.41 -12.89
C ASP A 106 -24.29 22.20 -13.75
N LYS A 107 -23.65 22.42 -14.90
CA LYS A 107 -23.34 21.34 -15.87
C LYS A 107 -22.40 20.25 -15.30
N ILE A 108 -21.47 20.63 -14.43
CA ILE A 108 -20.54 19.69 -13.79
C ILE A 108 -21.27 18.81 -12.77
N SER A 109 -22.30 19.35 -12.10
CA SER A 109 -23.07 18.61 -11.09
C SER A 109 -23.93 17.49 -11.69
N TYR A 110 -24.47 17.65 -12.90
CA TYR A 110 -25.42 16.69 -13.47
C TYR A 110 -24.77 15.38 -13.94
N GLU A 111 -23.62 15.43 -14.63
CA GLU A 111 -22.90 14.22 -15.04
C GLU A 111 -22.40 13.43 -13.83
N GLU A 112 -22.00 14.15 -12.78
CA GLU A 112 -21.63 13.57 -11.49
C GLU A 112 -22.83 12.87 -10.82
N VAL A 113 -24.04 13.47 -10.82
CA VAL A 113 -25.27 12.83 -10.29
C VAL A 113 -25.61 11.57 -11.09
N LYS A 114 -25.58 11.67 -12.42
CA LYS A 114 -25.88 10.55 -13.33
C LYS A 114 -24.93 9.37 -13.12
N LYS A 115 -23.64 9.65 -12.91
CA LYS A 115 -22.64 8.63 -12.58
C LYS A 115 -22.99 7.91 -11.28
N VAL A 116 -23.32 8.65 -10.22
CA VAL A 116 -23.73 8.06 -8.93
C VAL A 116 -24.97 7.18 -9.08
N ILE A 117 -26.00 7.65 -9.80
CA ILE A 117 -27.22 6.87 -10.05
C ILE A 117 -26.89 5.57 -10.78
N THR A 118 -26.09 5.65 -11.85
CA THR A 118 -25.69 4.47 -12.65
C THR A 118 -24.90 3.47 -11.82
N THR A 119 -23.95 3.95 -11.01
CA THR A 119 -23.21 3.10 -10.05
C THR A 119 -24.14 2.47 -9.03
N THR A 120 -25.14 3.21 -8.54
CA THR A 120 -26.13 2.70 -7.58
C THR A 120 -26.99 1.60 -8.21
N ILE A 121 -27.42 1.75 -9.47
CA ILE A 121 -28.16 0.72 -10.22
C ILE A 121 -27.37 -0.59 -10.28
N SER A 122 -26.10 -0.52 -10.70
CA SER A 122 -25.23 -1.71 -10.76
C SER A 122 -25.04 -2.35 -9.38
N SER A 123 -24.91 -1.52 -8.34
CA SER A 123 -24.71 -1.98 -6.96
C SER A 123 -25.96 -2.65 -6.38
N VAL A 124 -27.16 -2.16 -6.70
CA VAL A 124 -28.42 -2.82 -6.33
C VAL A 124 -28.51 -4.24 -6.90
N GLU A 125 -28.09 -4.44 -8.14
CA GLU A 125 -28.03 -5.78 -8.74
C GLU A 125 -27.03 -6.69 -8.03
N LYS A 126 -25.87 -6.15 -7.63
CA LYS A 126 -24.90 -6.86 -6.79
C LYS A 126 -25.47 -7.22 -5.42
N PHE A 127 -26.22 -6.34 -4.76
CA PHE A 127 -26.84 -6.59 -3.46
C PHE A 127 -27.88 -7.71 -3.52
N LYS A 128 -28.67 -7.78 -4.59
CA LYS A 128 -29.65 -8.86 -4.80
C LYS A 128 -29.03 -10.25 -4.94
N SER A 129 -27.76 -10.33 -5.34
CA SER A 129 -27.08 -11.62 -5.56
C SER A 129 -26.81 -12.40 -4.27
N LYS A 130 -26.83 -11.74 -3.10
CA LYS A 130 -26.46 -12.29 -1.79
C LYS A 130 -25.04 -12.86 -1.69
N ASP A 131 -24.22 -12.71 -2.73
CA ASP A 131 -22.80 -13.07 -2.72
C ASP A 131 -22.02 -11.98 -1.97
N PRO A 132 -21.36 -12.30 -0.84
CA PRO A 132 -20.63 -11.31 -0.04
C PRO A 132 -19.60 -10.51 -0.86
N LEU A 133 -18.94 -11.15 -1.83
CA LEU A 133 -17.94 -10.50 -2.66
C LEU A 133 -18.56 -9.46 -3.60
N LYS A 134 -19.71 -9.79 -4.22
CA LYS A 134 -20.47 -8.83 -5.04
C LYS A 134 -21.02 -7.70 -4.20
N ILE A 135 -21.52 -7.99 -3.00
CA ILE A 135 -22.02 -6.98 -2.06
C ILE A 135 -20.91 -6.00 -1.69
N LEU A 136 -19.74 -6.52 -1.27
CA LEU A 136 -18.58 -5.71 -0.93
C LEU A 136 -18.18 -4.81 -2.10
N ASN A 137 -18.11 -5.36 -3.31
CA ASN A 137 -17.81 -4.59 -4.52
C ASN A 137 -18.84 -3.47 -4.77
N GLY A 138 -20.14 -3.76 -4.66
CA GLY A 138 -21.18 -2.74 -4.83
C GLY A 138 -21.11 -1.61 -3.80
N VAL A 139 -20.78 -1.93 -2.54
CA VAL A 139 -20.60 -0.90 -1.50
C VAL A 139 -19.40 -0.01 -1.81
N LEU A 140 -18.27 -0.60 -2.18
CA LEU A 140 -17.06 0.16 -2.49
C LEU A 140 -17.22 1.02 -3.75
N ASP A 141 -17.92 0.53 -4.77
CA ASP A 141 -18.24 1.31 -5.96
C ASP A 141 -19.05 2.57 -5.61
N ILE A 142 -20.09 2.41 -4.77
CA ILE A 142 -20.90 3.53 -4.27
C ILE A 142 -20.02 4.52 -3.50
N VAL A 143 -19.27 4.03 -2.51
CA VAL A 143 -18.42 4.87 -1.65
C VAL A 143 -17.40 5.64 -2.48
N ALA A 144 -16.72 4.99 -3.43
CA ALA A 144 -15.77 5.61 -4.33
C ALA A 144 -16.44 6.64 -5.27
N SER A 145 -17.64 6.35 -5.79
CA SER A 145 -18.37 7.29 -6.65
C SER A 145 -18.72 8.60 -5.92
N LEU A 146 -19.03 8.52 -4.63
CA LEU A 146 -19.45 9.66 -3.82
C LEU A 146 -18.29 10.43 -3.18
N LEU A 147 -17.20 9.74 -2.81
CA LEU A 147 -16.00 10.40 -2.26
C LEU A 147 -15.31 11.33 -3.26
N ASN A 148 -15.33 10.98 -4.55
CA ASN A 148 -14.74 11.81 -5.60
C ASN A 148 -15.48 13.14 -5.82
N LEU A 149 -16.65 13.32 -5.22
CA LEU A 149 -17.48 14.53 -5.31
C LEU A 149 -17.26 15.50 -4.14
N VAL A 150 -16.40 15.13 -3.19
CA VAL A 150 -16.20 15.76 -1.86
C VAL A 150 -14.83 16.46 -1.77
N ALA A 151 -14.38 17.14 -2.84
CA ALA A 151 -13.23 18.03 -2.68
C ALA A 151 -13.62 19.19 -1.72
N PRO A 152 -12.77 19.57 -0.74
CA PRO A 152 -13.05 20.67 0.17
C PRO A 152 -13.44 21.95 -0.59
N GLY A 153 -14.61 22.53 -0.28
CA GLY A 153 -15.06 23.80 -0.86
C GLY A 153 -16.03 23.69 -2.04
N LYS A 154 -16.45 22.50 -2.48
CA LYS A 154 -17.58 22.36 -3.40
C LYS A 154 -18.91 22.32 -2.61
N PRO A 155 -19.85 23.25 -2.82
CA PRO A 155 -21.17 23.14 -2.23
C PRO A 155 -21.87 21.92 -2.83
N TYR A 156 -22.21 20.93 -2.00
CA TYR A 156 -23.05 19.82 -2.43
C TYR A 156 -24.39 20.38 -2.88
N GLY A 157 -24.77 20.12 -4.14
CA GLY A 157 -26.12 20.43 -4.61
C GLY A 157 -27.15 19.69 -3.75
N SER A 158 -28.34 20.28 -3.54
CA SER A 158 -29.39 19.67 -2.70
C SER A 158 -29.72 18.24 -3.15
N ILE A 159 -29.76 17.99 -4.46
CA ILE A 159 -30.00 16.67 -5.06
C ILE A 159 -28.96 15.63 -4.59
N PHE A 160 -27.68 15.99 -4.49
CA PHE A 160 -26.63 15.06 -4.04
C PHE A 160 -26.78 14.68 -2.57
N ARG A 161 -27.17 15.64 -1.74
CA ARG A 161 -27.39 15.42 -0.31
C ARG A 161 -28.51 14.42 -0.09
N GLU A 162 -29.64 14.65 -0.75
CA GLU A 162 -30.80 13.78 -0.69
C GLU A 162 -30.50 12.39 -1.29
N LEU A 163 -29.79 12.33 -2.42
CA LEU A 163 -29.36 11.07 -3.02
C LEU A 163 -28.41 10.29 -2.10
N SER A 164 -27.48 10.98 -1.43
CA SER A 164 -26.60 10.35 -0.43
C SER A 164 -27.40 9.77 0.73
N GLY A 165 -28.39 10.51 1.24
CA GLY A 165 -29.32 10.04 2.27
C GLY A 165 -30.09 8.79 1.82
N ALA A 166 -30.65 8.80 0.61
CA ALA A 166 -31.34 7.65 0.03
C ALA A 166 -30.40 6.43 -0.08
N ILE A 167 -29.17 6.61 -0.57
CA ILE A 167 -28.18 5.53 -0.63
C ILE A 167 -27.79 5.04 0.78
N GLY A 168 -27.68 5.92 1.77
CA GLY A 168 -27.50 5.53 3.18
C GLY A 168 -28.61 4.61 3.67
N VAL A 169 -29.86 4.90 3.30
CA VAL A 169 -31.01 4.03 3.57
C VAL A 169 -30.89 2.71 2.81
N LEU A 170 -30.53 2.70 1.53
CA LEU A 170 -30.32 1.46 0.75
C LEU A 170 -29.35 0.48 1.44
N ILE A 171 -28.23 1.00 1.97
CA ILE A 171 -27.18 0.16 2.59
C ILE A 171 -27.62 -0.31 3.99
N THR A 172 -28.42 0.48 4.70
CA THR A 172 -28.89 0.13 6.07
C THR A 172 -30.23 -0.57 6.10
N GLU A 173 -31.02 -0.56 5.02
CA GLU A 173 -32.34 -1.14 4.99
C GLU A 173 -32.29 -2.62 5.33
N SER A 174 -33.12 -3.04 6.27
CA SER A 174 -33.24 -4.43 6.69
C SER A 174 -34.70 -4.85 6.68
N LYS A 175 -34.94 -6.12 6.40
CA LYS A 175 -36.27 -6.75 6.48
C LYS A 175 -36.22 -7.85 7.53
N PRO A 176 -37.36 -8.28 8.10
CA PRO A 176 -37.40 -9.32 9.14
C PRO A 176 -36.62 -10.60 8.80
N ASN A 177 -36.53 -10.94 7.50
CA ASN A 177 -35.82 -12.14 7.01
C ASN A 177 -34.59 -11.82 6.14
N GLN A 178 -34.15 -10.56 6.07
CA GLN A 178 -32.97 -10.15 5.32
C GLN A 178 -32.18 -9.07 6.08
N PRO A 179 -30.97 -9.39 6.57
CA PRO A 179 -30.10 -8.40 7.20
C PRO A 179 -29.69 -7.31 6.19
N SER A 180 -29.41 -6.11 6.68
CA SER A 180 -28.94 -5.00 5.84
C SER A 180 -27.59 -5.29 5.20
N VAL A 181 -27.21 -4.50 4.19
CA VAL A 181 -25.91 -4.64 3.52
C VAL A 181 -24.77 -4.46 4.53
N VAL A 182 -24.82 -3.44 5.38
CA VAL A 182 -23.80 -3.25 6.43
C VAL A 182 -23.77 -4.44 7.39
N GLN A 183 -24.92 -4.99 7.78
CA GLN A 183 -24.97 -6.10 8.72
C GLN A 183 -24.46 -7.40 8.11
N GLN A 184 -24.69 -7.62 6.81
CA GLN A 184 -24.09 -8.73 6.05
C GLN A 184 -22.57 -8.63 6.03
N LEU A 185 -22.01 -7.45 5.73
CA LEU A 185 -20.55 -7.22 5.78
C LEU A 185 -20.00 -7.37 7.20
N THR A 186 -20.71 -6.86 8.20
CA THR A 186 -20.32 -6.96 9.61
C THR A 186 -20.25 -8.42 10.07
N ASN A 187 -21.17 -9.28 9.61
CA ASN A 187 -21.15 -10.70 9.96
C ASN A 187 -19.87 -11.38 9.46
N VAL A 188 -19.43 -11.08 8.23
CA VAL A 188 -18.21 -11.64 7.64
C VAL A 188 -16.96 -11.30 8.47
N VAL A 189 -16.91 -10.07 8.99
CA VAL A 189 -15.79 -9.58 9.81
C VAL A 189 -15.88 -10.10 11.25
N HIS A 190 -17.09 -10.23 11.79
CA HIS A 190 -17.29 -10.56 13.21
C HIS A 190 -16.90 -11.99 13.58
N ASP A 191 -17.15 -12.97 12.70
CA ASP A 191 -16.74 -14.36 12.96
C ASP A 191 -15.21 -14.45 13.13
N GLU A 192 -14.46 -13.61 12.42
CA GLU A 192 -13.01 -13.50 12.56
C GLU A 192 -12.60 -12.74 13.82
N MET A 193 -13.31 -11.67 14.19
CA MET A 193 -13.07 -10.95 15.45
C MET A 193 -13.20 -11.87 16.67
N ILE A 194 -14.18 -12.80 16.65
CA ILE A 194 -14.33 -13.82 17.70
C ILE A 194 -13.13 -14.78 17.71
N HIS A 195 -12.63 -15.19 16.53
CA HIS A 195 -11.43 -16.01 16.46
C HIS A 195 -10.21 -15.26 17.04
N PHE A 196 -10.10 -13.96 16.75
CA PHE A 196 -9.03 -13.12 17.23
C PHE A 196 -9.02 -12.98 18.76
N ASN A 197 -10.18 -12.69 19.35
CA ASN A 197 -10.36 -12.63 20.81
C ASN A 197 -9.92 -13.95 21.50
N LYS A 198 -10.30 -15.10 20.90
CA LYS A 198 -9.88 -16.41 21.42
C LYS A 198 -8.36 -16.61 21.36
N ARG A 199 -7.70 -16.13 20.30
CA ARG A 199 -6.26 -16.31 20.09
C ARG A 199 -5.41 -15.39 20.98
N LEU A 200 -5.88 -14.16 21.23
CA LEU A 200 -5.18 -13.22 22.09
C LEU A 200 -5.49 -13.40 23.59
N HIS A 201 -6.39 -14.31 23.95
CA HIS A 201 -6.99 -14.38 25.29
C HIS A 201 -7.53 -13.02 25.77
N ASP A 202 -7.97 -12.19 24.82
CA ASP A 202 -8.45 -10.84 25.02
C ASP A 202 -9.93 -10.78 24.64
N GLN A 203 -10.73 -10.09 25.43
CA GLN A 203 -12.16 -9.88 25.17
C GLN A 203 -12.44 -8.52 24.55
N LYS A 204 -11.41 -7.75 24.20
CA LYS A 204 -11.49 -6.38 23.70
C LYS A 204 -12.51 -6.13 22.60
N TYR A 205 -12.68 -7.04 21.63
CA TYR A 205 -13.68 -6.89 20.56
C TYR A 205 -15.02 -7.58 20.84
N ASN A 206 -15.20 -8.13 22.05
CA ASN A 206 -16.50 -8.69 22.44
C ASN A 206 -17.55 -7.59 22.41
N GLY A 207 -18.65 -7.87 21.72
CA GLY A 207 -19.75 -6.91 21.56
C GLY A 207 -19.55 -5.89 20.44
N LEU A 208 -18.45 -5.92 19.67
CA LEU A 208 -18.26 -4.98 18.56
C LEU A 208 -19.37 -5.09 17.50
N LYS A 209 -19.79 -6.32 17.13
CA LYS A 209 -20.95 -6.53 16.24
C LYS A 209 -22.26 -5.99 16.82
N ARG A 210 -22.46 -6.12 18.13
CA ARG A 210 -23.65 -5.59 18.80
C ARG A 210 -23.64 -4.07 18.70
N ARG A 211 -22.53 -3.42 19.03
CA ARG A 211 -22.35 -1.96 18.95
C ARG A 211 -22.51 -1.43 17.52
N VAL A 212 -21.96 -2.13 16.52
CA VAL A 212 -22.21 -1.80 15.09
C VAL A 212 -23.69 -1.91 14.74
N SER A 213 -24.38 -2.96 15.20
CA SER A 213 -25.82 -3.14 14.95
C SER A 213 -26.66 -2.06 15.64
N GLU A 214 -26.33 -1.71 16.89
CA GLU A 214 -26.95 -0.64 17.66
C GLU A 214 -26.73 0.72 16.99
N GLN A 215 -25.52 0.99 16.49
CA GLN A 215 -25.22 2.23 15.78
C GLN A 215 -25.94 2.33 14.43
N ILE A 216 -26.05 1.24 13.67
CA ILE A 216 -26.87 1.21 12.45
C ILE A 216 -28.33 1.54 12.76
N PHE A 217 -28.88 0.94 13.83
CA PHE A 217 -30.26 1.17 14.25
C PHE A 217 -30.49 2.61 14.72
N GLN A 218 -29.51 3.18 15.43
CA GLN A 218 -29.54 4.60 15.81
C GLN A 218 -29.55 5.49 14.56
N LEU A 219 -28.63 5.27 13.62
CA LEU A 219 -28.54 6.04 12.37
C LEU A 219 -29.85 6.02 11.56
N GLN A 220 -30.58 4.91 11.56
CA GLN A 220 -31.89 4.80 10.90
C GLN A 220 -32.96 5.69 11.53
N ARG A 221 -32.90 5.92 12.84
CA ARG A 221 -33.94 6.61 13.63
C ARG A 221 -33.56 8.01 14.07
N MET A 222 -32.30 8.37 13.85
CA MET A 222 -31.69 9.60 14.30
C MET A 222 -32.43 10.83 13.77
N ARG A 223 -32.67 11.78 14.68
CA ARG A 223 -33.32 13.08 14.41
C ARG A 223 -32.30 14.21 14.42
N GLU A 224 -32.73 15.37 13.93
CA GLU A 224 -31.89 16.57 13.89
C GLU A 224 -31.41 16.96 15.30
N GLY A 225 -30.10 17.18 15.45
CA GLY A 225 -29.47 17.56 16.71
C GLY A 225 -29.11 16.40 17.65
N GLU A 226 -29.51 15.16 17.36
CA GLU A 226 -29.06 13.99 18.10
C GLU A 226 -27.58 13.67 17.79
N LYS A 227 -26.89 12.97 18.68
CA LYS A 227 -25.52 12.47 18.44
C LYS A 227 -25.49 10.96 18.58
N LEU A 228 -24.49 10.32 17.96
CA LEU A 228 -24.25 8.90 18.15
C LEU A 228 -23.91 8.58 19.61
N ASP A 229 -24.51 7.52 20.14
CA ASP A 229 -24.34 7.11 21.54
C ASP A 229 -22.94 6.55 21.81
N ASP A 230 -22.33 5.98 20.77
CA ASP A 230 -21.06 5.29 20.82
C ASP A 230 -20.07 5.84 19.77
N PRO A 231 -19.45 7.00 20.03
CA PRO A 231 -18.45 7.58 19.14
C PRO A 231 -17.10 6.86 19.22
N SER A 232 -16.84 6.03 20.25
CA SER A 232 -15.57 5.28 20.36
C SER A 232 -15.51 4.11 19.40
N LEU A 233 -16.65 3.67 18.84
CA LEU A 233 -16.72 2.60 17.86
C LEU A 233 -15.75 2.80 16.68
N TRP A 234 -15.57 4.05 16.25
CA TRP A 234 -14.63 4.42 15.18
C TRP A 234 -13.19 4.07 15.50
N ASN A 235 -12.78 4.29 16.75
CA ASN A 235 -11.41 4.05 17.19
C ASN A 235 -11.17 2.55 17.39
N ASP A 236 -12.17 1.82 17.91
CA ASP A 236 -12.08 0.37 18.09
C ASP A 236 -11.96 -0.35 16.74
N TYR A 237 -12.68 0.11 15.72
CA TYR A 237 -12.58 -0.44 14.36
C TYR A 237 -11.21 -0.14 13.73
N ALA A 238 -10.70 1.09 13.91
CA ALA A 238 -9.36 1.46 13.45
C ALA A 238 -8.26 0.64 14.14
N GLN A 239 -8.42 0.37 15.44
CA GLN A 239 -7.48 -0.45 16.20
C GLN A 239 -7.48 -1.91 15.71
N PHE A 240 -8.67 -2.46 15.42
CA PHE A 240 -8.79 -3.79 14.83
C PHE A 240 -8.09 -3.89 13.46
N LEU A 241 -8.22 -2.86 12.62
CA LEU A 241 -7.48 -2.77 11.35
C LEU A 241 -5.96 -2.72 11.57
N GLY A 242 -5.50 -1.97 12.58
CA GLY A 242 -4.09 -1.92 12.94
C GLY A 242 -3.51 -3.27 13.38
N GLU A 243 -4.27 -4.06 14.12
CA GLU A 243 -3.84 -5.41 14.52
C GLU A 243 -3.77 -6.39 13.34
N LEU A 244 -4.74 -6.35 12.42
CA LEU A 244 -4.66 -7.11 11.16
C LEU A 244 -3.45 -6.67 10.33
N THR A 245 -3.17 -5.37 10.30
CA THR A 245 -2.04 -4.77 9.59
C THR A 245 -0.71 -5.29 10.11
N SER A 246 -0.52 -5.29 11.43
CA SER A 246 0.71 -5.80 12.06
C SER A 246 1.05 -7.23 11.61
N ARG A 247 0.03 -8.08 11.41
CA ARG A 247 0.20 -9.48 11.01
C ARG A 247 0.63 -9.61 9.56
N PHE A 248 -0.05 -8.94 8.62
CA PHE A 248 0.34 -9.08 7.21
C PHE A 248 1.58 -8.25 6.84
N GLU A 249 1.95 -7.25 7.64
CA GLU A 249 3.21 -6.52 7.49
C GLU A 249 4.41 -7.25 8.08
N SER A 250 4.18 -8.17 9.03
CA SER A 250 5.24 -8.97 9.65
C SER A 250 6.17 -9.58 8.60
N PRO A 251 7.51 -9.49 8.76
CA PRO A 251 8.45 -10.02 7.78
C PRO A 251 8.25 -11.53 7.57
N LEU A 252 8.26 -11.95 6.31
CA LEU A 252 8.32 -13.37 5.95
C LEU A 252 9.65 -13.64 5.25
N SER A 253 10.26 -14.79 5.55
CA SER A 253 11.37 -15.26 4.75
C SER A 253 10.87 -15.66 3.35
N PHE A 254 11.73 -15.48 2.35
CA PHE A 254 11.37 -15.93 1.02
C PHE A 254 11.24 -17.45 0.97
N LYS A 255 10.04 -17.90 0.62
CA LYS A 255 9.67 -19.31 0.45
C LYS A 255 8.99 -19.45 -0.92
N TYR A 256 9.47 -20.41 -1.72
CA TYR A 256 8.83 -20.81 -2.98
C TYR A 256 8.84 -22.34 -3.12
N LYS A 257 7.70 -22.95 -2.78
CA LYS A 257 7.42 -24.40 -2.76
C LYS A 257 5.98 -24.65 -3.19
N HIS A 258 5.61 -25.87 -3.59
CA HIS A 258 4.23 -26.15 -4.01
C HIS A 258 3.19 -25.93 -2.90
N TYR A 259 3.45 -26.41 -1.69
CA TYR A 259 2.59 -26.31 -0.50
C TYR A 259 2.79 -24.99 0.29
N LEU A 260 3.13 -23.89 -0.39
CA LEU A 260 3.43 -22.61 0.28
C LEU A 260 2.27 -22.10 1.15
N THR A 261 1.03 -22.31 0.73
CA THR A 261 -0.19 -21.86 1.43
C THR A 261 -0.52 -22.69 2.68
N GLU A 262 0.17 -23.82 2.89
CA GLU A 262 0.04 -24.64 4.10
C GLU A 262 0.99 -24.18 5.22
N ASP A 263 1.99 -23.36 4.89
CA ASP A 263 2.91 -22.77 5.86
C ASP A 263 2.13 -21.86 6.83
N PRO A 264 2.24 -22.08 8.16
CA PRO A 264 1.44 -21.36 9.14
C PRO A 264 1.58 -19.83 9.05
N ASP A 265 2.80 -19.33 8.83
CA ASP A 265 3.07 -17.89 8.76
C ASP A 265 2.48 -17.28 7.49
N VAL A 266 2.59 -18.01 6.37
CA VAL A 266 2.01 -17.59 5.09
C VAL A 266 0.48 -17.61 5.15
N LYS A 267 -0.09 -18.65 5.76
CA LYS A 267 -1.53 -18.77 5.96
C LYS A 267 -2.05 -17.64 6.85
N ASP A 268 -1.31 -17.29 7.91
CA ASP A 268 -1.61 -16.16 8.77
C ASP A 268 -1.62 -14.84 8.00
N PHE A 269 -0.60 -14.61 7.17
CA PHE A 269 -0.52 -13.46 6.28
C PHE A 269 -1.73 -13.36 5.33
N VAL A 270 -2.06 -14.42 4.59
CA VAL A 270 -3.16 -14.39 3.62
C VAL A 270 -4.48 -14.12 4.35
N ALA A 271 -4.73 -14.83 5.45
CA ALA A 271 -5.93 -14.63 6.25
C ALA A 271 -6.02 -13.19 6.77
N ALA A 272 -4.94 -12.65 7.34
CA ALA A 272 -4.91 -11.29 7.87
C ALA A 272 -5.14 -10.23 6.77
N LEU A 273 -4.55 -10.40 5.58
CA LEU A 273 -4.71 -9.50 4.46
C LEU A 273 -6.16 -9.49 3.92
N VAL A 274 -6.74 -10.68 3.71
CA VAL A 274 -8.13 -10.81 3.26
C VAL A 274 -9.08 -10.18 4.28
N LYS A 275 -8.86 -10.46 5.57
CA LYS A 275 -9.68 -9.93 6.65
C LYS A 275 -9.53 -8.44 6.82
N TYR A 276 -8.33 -7.90 6.60
CA TYR A 276 -8.11 -6.46 6.54
C TYR A 276 -8.94 -5.83 5.41
N SER A 277 -8.94 -6.42 4.22
CA SER A 277 -9.75 -5.96 3.09
C SER A 277 -11.25 -5.98 3.37
N GLU A 278 -11.77 -7.05 3.98
CA GLU A 278 -13.19 -7.15 4.39
C GLU A 278 -13.55 -6.12 5.47
N ALA A 279 -12.71 -6.01 6.52
CA ALA A 279 -12.90 -5.08 7.63
C ALA A 279 -12.83 -3.62 7.16
N HIS A 280 -11.86 -3.27 6.31
CA HIS A 280 -11.73 -1.94 5.73
C HIS A 280 -13.01 -1.57 4.96
N SER A 281 -13.51 -2.49 4.13
CA SER A 281 -14.73 -2.28 3.36
C SER A 281 -15.95 -2.07 4.25
N CYS A 282 -16.09 -2.88 5.30
CA CYS A 282 -17.17 -2.75 6.28
C CYS A 282 -17.07 -1.41 7.04
N PHE A 283 -15.86 -0.99 7.43
CA PHE A 283 -15.67 0.28 8.12
C PHE A 283 -16.01 1.47 7.23
N MET A 284 -15.55 1.46 5.98
CA MET A 284 -15.85 2.48 4.99
C MET A 284 -17.37 2.58 4.72
N ALA A 285 -18.08 1.44 4.68
CA ALA A 285 -19.53 1.41 4.57
C ALA A 285 -20.21 2.11 5.76
N LEU A 286 -19.76 1.81 6.97
CA LEU A 286 -20.35 2.36 8.20
C LEU A 286 -20.09 3.87 8.33
N LEU A 287 -18.86 4.32 8.05
CA LEU A 287 -18.51 5.74 8.02
C LEU A 287 -19.33 6.49 6.96
N PHE A 288 -19.50 5.88 5.78
CA PHE A 288 -20.31 6.44 4.71
C PHE A 288 -21.77 6.60 5.12
N VAL A 289 -22.39 5.57 5.71
CA VAL A 289 -23.77 5.64 6.19
C VAL A 289 -23.94 6.73 7.24
N ALA A 290 -23.02 6.84 8.20
CA ALA A 290 -23.06 7.89 9.20
C ALA A 290 -22.97 9.28 8.56
N LYS A 291 -22.08 9.45 7.59
CA LYS A 291 -21.93 10.71 6.84
C LYS A 291 -23.20 11.04 6.06
N ALA A 292 -23.77 10.07 5.35
CA ALA A 292 -25.01 10.23 4.61
C ALA A 292 -26.16 10.68 5.52
N LYS A 293 -26.25 10.12 6.73
CA LYS A 293 -27.26 10.51 7.71
C LYS A 293 -27.06 11.93 8.21
N TYR A 294 -25.83 12.32 8.58
CA TYR A 294 -25.55 13.69 9.01
C TYR A 294 -25.80 14.72 7.90
N LEU A 295 -25.48 14.37 6.65
CA LEU A 295 -25.81 15.20 5.49
C LEU A 295 -27.33 15.37 5.33
N GLU A 296 -28.12 14.32 5.53
CA GLU A 296 -29.60 14.39 5.52
C GLU A 296 -30.13 15.32 6.62
N LEU A 297 -29.56 15.24 7.83
CA LEU A 297 -30.00 16.04 8.98
C LEU A 297 -29.60 17.52 8.94
N GLY A 298 -28.72 17.92 8.02
CA GLY A 298 -28.44 19.33 7.73
C GLY A 298 -27.36 19.98 8.61
N THR A 299 -27.45 21.30 8.74
CA THR A 299 -26.31 22.15 9.19
C THR A 299 -25.89 21.95 10.63
N ALA A 300 -26.75 21.38 11.48
CA ALA A 300 -26.42 21.04 12.87
C ALA A 300 -25.26 20.02 12.99
N HIS A 301 -24.92 19.32 11.90
CA HIS A 301 -23.92 18.24 11.86
C HIS A 301 -22.73 18.51 10.92
N GLU A 302 -22.47 19.76 10.52
CA GLU A 302 -21.34 20.08 9.62
C GLU A 302 -19.99 19.61 10.16
N ASP A 303 -19.74 19.78 11.46
CA ASP A 303 -18.51 19.32 12.12
C ASP A 303 -18.40 17.79 12.16
N ASP A 304 -19.54 17.10 12.31
CA ASP A 304 -19.60 15.64 12.31
C ASP A 304 -19.28 15.09 10.91
N VAL A 305 -19.83 15.70 9.86
CA VAL A 305 -19.50 15.39 8.45
C VAL A 305 -18.01 15.59 8.19
N ALA A 306 -17.45 16.73 8.58
CA ALA A 306 -16.02 17.02 8.40
C ALA A 306 -15.12 16.01 9.15
N THR A 307 -15.54 15.56 10.33
CA THR A 307 -14.84 14.54 11.11
C THR A 307 -14.84 13.18 10.40
N LEU A 308 -16.00 12.77 9.87
CA LEU A 308 -16.11 11.53 9.10
C LEU A 308 -15.31 11.58 7.80
N ASP A 309 -15.28 12.72 7.11
CA ASP A 309 -14.47 12.91 5.90
C ASP A 309 -12.98 12.73 6.18
N ARG A 310 -12.48 13.30 7.27
CA ARG A 310 -11.08 13.09 7.71
C ARG A 310 -10.80 11.63 7.99
N LYS A 311 -11.71 10.93 8.69
CA LYS A 311 -11.57 9.50 8.99
C LYS A 311 -11.56 8.64 7.72
N MET A 312 -12.51 8.84 6.81
CA MET A 312 -12.57 8.13 5.53
C MET A 312 -11.29 8.37 4.70
N THR A 313 -10.84 9.63 4.60
CA THR A 313 -9.62 10.00 3.87
C THR A 313 -8.38 9.32 4.46
N PHE A 314 -8.26 9.34 5.78
CA PHE A 314 -7.16 8.67 6.49
C PHE A 314 -7.15 7.16 6.19
N GLN A 315 -8.31 6.49 6.31
CA GLN A 315 -8.43 5.06 6.07
C GLN A 315 -8.11 4.68 4.62
N ILE A 316 -8.50 5.49 3.64
CA ILE A 316 -8.14 5.28 2.23
C ILE A 316 -6.64 5.41 2.02
N LYS A 317 -6.01 6.44 2.62
CA LYS A 317 -4.57 6.64 2.50
C LYS A 317 -3.79 5.48 3.13
N GLU A 318 -4.19 5.08 4.33
CA GLU A 318 -3.60 3.95 5.05
C GLU A 318 -3.73 2.65 4.24
N ALA A 319 -4.93 2.30 3.77
CA ALA A 319 -5.13 1.11 2.95
C ALA A 319 -4.35 1.16 1.62
N LYS A 320 -4.23 2.32 0.98
CA LYS A 320 -3.39 2.48 -0.22
C LYS A 320 -1.94 2.14 0.06
N GLU A 321 -1.37 2.71 1.12
CA GLU A 321 0.02 2.50 1.51
C GLU A 321 0.29 1.04 1.86
N LYS A 322 -0.58 0.44 2.68
CA LYS A 322 -0.42 -0.94 3.14
C LYS A 322 -0.58 -1.97 2.04
N LEU A 323 -1.44 -1.69 1.07
CA LEU A 323 -1.71 -2.63 -0.01
C LEU A 323 -0.76 -2.41 -1.20
N SER A 324 -0.28 -1.18 -1.50
CA SER A 324 0.35 -0.80 -2.79
C SER A 324 1.32 -1.84 -3.36
N PHE A 325 2.17 -2.41 -2.50
CA PHE A 325 3.22 -3.36 -2.83
C PHE A 325 2.76 -4.54 -3.70
N LEU A 326 1.50 -4.99 -3.59
CA LEU A 326 1.00 -6.12 -4.39
C LEU A 326 0.98 -5.87 -5.91
N SER A 327 1.08 -4.61 -6.35
CA SER A 327 1.15 -4.24 -7.78
C SER A 327 2.50 -3.70 -8.23
N GLU A 328 3.44 -3.55 -7.30
CA GLU A 328 4.73 -2.96 -7.60
C GLU A 328 5.66 -4.00 -8.23
N LYS A 329 5.94 -3.83 -9.53
CA LYS A 329 6.77 -4.77 -10.31
C LYS A 329 8.15 -5.00 -9.72
N ARG A 330 8.72 -4.01 -9.02
CA ARG A 330 10.01 -4.15 -8.32
C ARG A 330 10.02 -5.28 -7.30
N PHE A 331 8.89 -5.60 -6.66
CA PHE A 331 8.80 -6.73 -5.72
C PHE A 331 8.67 -8.09 -6.42
N LEU A 332 8.63 -8.12 -7.75
CA LEU A 332 8.80 -9.35 -8.54
C LEU A 332 10.26 -9.66 -8.87
N THR A 333 11.20 -8.91 -8.28
CA THR A 333 12.65 -9.10 -8.40
C THR A 333 13.24 -9.61 -7.09
N PHE A 334 14.58 -9.69 -7.00
CA PHE A 334 15.26 -10.06 -5.77
C PHE A 334 14.98 -9.08 -4.62
N LEU A 335 14.56 -7.84 -4.91
CA LEU A 335 14.07 -6.91 -3.90
C LEU A 335 12.92 -7.47 -3.07
N GLY A 336 11.95 -8.15 -3.70
CA GLY A 336 10.81 -8.73 -3.00
C GLY A 336 11.17 -9.93 -2.12
N ASN A 337 12.34 -10.54 -2.31
CA ASN A 337 12.88 -11.57 -1.41
C ASN A 337 13.36 -10.93 -0.11
N ILE A 338 14.13 -9.84 -0.19
CA ILE A 338 14.78 -9.23 0.96
C ILE A 338 13.91 -8.22 1.72
N GLU A 339 12.97 -7.53 1.06
CA GLU A 339 12.03 -6.62 1.72
C GLU A 339 10.85 -7.37 2.34
N GLY A 340 11.06 -7.95 3.52
CA GLY A 340 10.00 -8.56 4.34
C GLY A 340 9.24 -9.70 3.64
N GLY A 341 9.86 -10.33 2.62
CA GLY A 341 9.26 -11.42 1.85
C GLY A 341 8.07 -10.99 1.01
N LYS A 342 8.01 -9.73 0.55
CA LYS A 342 6.94 -9.23 -0.33
C LYS A 342 6.66 -10.12 -1.53
N LEU A 343 7.68 -10.73 -2.15
CA LEU A 343 7.49 -11.68 -3.25
C LEU A 343 6.75 -12.94 -2.79
N THR A 344 7.12 -13.52 -1.65
CA THR A 344 6.40 -14.67 -1.07
C THR A 344 4.95 -14.33 -0.76
N LYS A 345 4.70 -13.13 -0.22
CA LYS A 345 3.36 -12.60 0.04
C LYS A 345 2.52 -12.51 -1.26
N ILE A 346 3.09 -11.94 -2.32
CA ILE A 346 2.45 -11.83 -3.64
C ILE A 346 2.16 -13.21 -4.24
N VAL A 347 3.12 -14.14 -4.17
CA VAL A 347 2.94 -15.52 -4.66
C VAL A 347 1.85 -16.25 -3.90
N ALA A 348 1.86 -16.16 -2.57
CA ALA A 348 0.87 -16.82 -1.71
C ALA A 348 -0.55 -16.37 -2.02
N LEU A 349 -0.78 -15.05 -2.10
CA LEU A 349 -2.08 -14.50 -2.47
C LEU A 349 -2.48 -14.92 -3.88
N SER A 350 -1.55 -14.88 -4.84
CA SER A 350 -1.83 -15.20 -6.25
C SER A 350 -2.28 -16.64 -6.49
N ARG A 351 -1.96 -17.56 -5.58
CA ARG A 351 -2.35 -18.97 -5.66
C ARG A 351 -3.77 -19.25 -5.19
N ILE A 352 -4.39 -18.31 -4.47
CA ILE A 352 -5.76 -18.46 -3.97
C ILE A 352 -6.63 -17.44 -4.69
N THR A 353 -7.19 -17.87 -5.83
CA THR A 353 -7.93 -16.99 -6.76
C THR A 353 -9.02 -16.17 -6.06
N ARG A 354 -9.84 -16.82 -5.22
CA ARG A 354 -10.92 -16.15 -4.49
C ARG A 354 -10.41 -15.00 -3.60
N ASP A 355 -9.34 -15.25 -2.86
CA ASP A 355 -8.76 -14.30 -1.92
C ASP A 355 -8.08 -13.15 -2.66
N ARG A 356 -7.36 -13.48 -3.74
CA ARG A 356 -6.79 -12.50 -4.66
C ARG A 356 -7.87 -11.58 -5.23
N ASP A 357 -8.97 -12.13 -5.72
CA ASP A 357 -10.04 -11.35 -6.34
C ASP A 357 -10.73 -10.43 -5.33
N LEU A 358 -10.92 -10.89 -4.09
CA LEU A 358 -11.43 -10.05 -3.00
C LEU A 358 -10.51 -8.87 -2.71
N VAL A 359 -9.21 -9.14 -2.52
CA VAL A 359 -8.22 -8.08 -2.26
C VAL A 359 -8.14 -7.12 -3.46
N GLU A 360 -8.18 -7.65 -4.69
CA GLU A 360 -8.16 -6.86 -5.92
C GLU A 360 -9.35 -5.89 -6.01
N ILE A 361 -10.56 -6.30 -5.63
CA ILE A 361 -11.74 -5.41 -5.59
C ILE A 361 -11.47 -4.20 -4.68
N VAL A 362 -10.93 -4.43 -3.47
CA VAL A 362 -10.60 -3.35 -2.54
C VAL A 362 -9.52 -2.45 -3.13
N ARG A 363 -8.46 -3.03 -3.71
CA ARG A 363 -7.39 -2.27 -4.36
C ARG A 363 -7.90 -1.38 -5.50
N GLN A 364 -8.79 -1.92 -6.34
CA GLN A 364 -9.38 -1.18 -7.44
C GLN A 364 -10.24 -0.02 -6.95
N SER A 365 -11.01 -0.19 -5.87
CA SER A 365 -11.77 0.92 -5.27
C SER A 365 -10.87 2.03 -4.71
N LEU A 366 -9.64 1.69 -4.32
CA LEU A 366 -8.63 2.64 -3.89
C LEU A 366 -7.94 3.30 -5.10
N GLY A 367 -8.12 2.81 -6.33
CA GLY A 367 -7.43 3.32 -7.52
C GLY A 367 -5.97 2.86 -7.60
N LEU A 368 -5.63 1.72 -7.00
CA LEU A 368 -4.34 1.07 -7.19
C LEU A 368 -4.30 0.35 -8.54
N SER A 369 -3.11 0.27 -9.15
CA SER A 369 -2.89 -0.51 -10.37
C SER A 369 -3.25 -1.98 -10.15
N PRO A 370 -3.72 -2.72 -11.17
CA PRO A 370 -4.04 -4.13 -11.02
C PRO A 370 -2.86 -4.98 -10.55
N MET A 371 -3.13 -6.00 -9.73
CA MET A 371 -2.10 -6.98 -9.39
C MET A 371 -1.60 -7.73 -10.63
N PRO A 372 -0.31 -8.09 -10.71
CA PRO A 372 0.23 -8.92 -11.79
C PRO A 372 -0.54 -10.23 -11.95
N ASP A 373 -0.54 -10.78 -13.16
CA ASP A 373 -1.15 -12.07 -13.41
C ASP A 373 -0.35 -13.20 -12.74
N PHE A 374 -1.04 -14.32 -12.50
CA PHE A 374 -0.47 -15.48 -11.82
C PHE A 374 0.77 -16.05 -12.52
N LEU A 375 0.80 -16.07 -13.85
CA LEU A 375 1.92 -16.65 -14.62
C LEU A 375 3.19 -15.79 -14.49
N THR A 376 3.03 -14.47 -14.52
CA THR A 376 4.08 -13.49 -14.30
C THR A 376 4.65 -13.64 -12.90
N VAL A 377 3.80 -13.73 -11.88
CA VAL A 377 4.21 -13.92 -10.47
C VAL A 377 4.99 -15.23 -10.29
N GLU A 378 4.46 -16.34 -10.81
CA GLU A 378 5.11 -17.66 -10.71
C GLU A 378 6.46 -17.70 -11.45
N SER A 379 6.53 -17.12 -12.65
CA SER A 379 7.78 -17.02 -13.42
C SER A 379 8.84 -16.21 -12.68
N SER A 380 8.45 -15.05 -12.13
CA SER A 380 9.32 -14.21 -11.32
C SER A 380 9.83 -14.94 -10.08
N ALA A 381 8.96 -15.62 -9.34
CA ALA A 381 9.36 -16.38 -8.15
C ALA A 381 10.34 -17.53 -8.48
N LYS A 382 10.12 -18.24 -9.60
CA LYS A 382 11.05 -19.26 -10.10
C LYS A 382 12.41 -18.65 -10.48
N LYS A 383 12.41 -17.47 -11.08
CA LYS A 383 13.64 -16.74 -11.42
C LYS A 383 14.39 -16.33 -10.15
N VAL A 384 13.72 -15.63 -9.22
CA VAL A 384 14.31 -15.13 -7.97
C VAL A 384 14.87 -16.25 -7.12
N LYS A 385 14.23 -17.42 -7.08
CA LYS A 385 14.76 -18.61 -6.40
C LYS A 385 16.15 -19.04 -6.90
N LYS A 386 16.52 -18.71 -8.14
CA LYS A 386 17.83 -19.01 -8.76
C LYS A 386 18.77 -17.79 -8.79
N GLN A 387 18.32 -16.63 -8.32
CA GLN A 387 19.14 -15.44 -8.29
C GLN A 387 20.02 -15.45 -7.04
N ALA A 388 21.27 -15.04 -7.24
CA ALA A 388 22.21 -14.82 -6.16
C ALA A 388 22.97 -13.53 -6.45
N VAL A 389 23.32 -12.79 -5.40
CA VAL A 389 24.11 -11.57 -5.55
C VAL A 389 25.55 -11.95 -5.86
N THR A 390 26.05 -11.54 -7.02
CA THR A 390 27.47 -11.72 -7.39
C THR A 390 28.34 -10.80 -6.54
N LEU A 391 29.38 -11.35 -5.93
CA LEU A 391 30.36 -10.56 -5.17
C LEU A 391 31.38 -9.92 -6.12
N ARG A 392 31.77 -8.67 -5.85
CA ARG A 392 32.83 -7.98 -6.62
C ARG A 392 34.19 -8.61 -6.40
N SER A 393 34.48 -9.01 -5.16
CA SER A 393 35.75 -9.64 -4.78
C SER A 393 35.72 -11.12 -5.14
N VAL A 394 36.21 -11.44 -6.34
CA VAL A 394 36.40 -12.82 -6.81
C VAL A 394 37.89 -13.15 -6.74
N GLU A 395 38.30 -13.98 -5.78
CA GLU A 395 39.62 -14.61 -5.86
C GLU A 395 39.59 -15.74 -6.90
N ILE A 396 40.39 -15.59 -7.96
CA ILE A 396 40.60 -16.62 -8.97
C ILE A 396 41.69 -17.57 -8.46
N CYS A 397 41.35 -18.83 -8.25
CA CYS A 397 42.34 -19.85 -7.91
C CYS A 397 43.14 -20.26 -9.14
N ASN A 398 44.41 -19.85 -9.18
CA ASN A 398 45.37 -20.48 -10.08
C ASN A 398 45.79 -21.83 -9.49
N TRP A 399 45.29 -22.91 -10.08
CA TRP A 399 45.63 -24.29 -9.72
C TRP A 399 47.08 -24.61 -10.12
N PHE A 400 48.06 -24.09 -9.39
CA PHE A 400 49.44 -24.52 -9.54
C PHE A 400 49.74 -25.64 -8.52
N PRO A 401 50.00 -26.89 -8.96
CA PRO A 401 50.05 -28.06 -8.08
C PRO A 401 51.38 -28.22 -7.31
N TYR A 402 52.17 -27.16 -7.10
CA TYR A 402 53.54 -27.27 -6.59
C TYR A 402 53.82 -26.41 -5.36
N GLN A 403 53.15 -26.67 -4.24
CA GLN A 403 53.68 -26.36 -2.90
C GLN A 403 53.28 -27.45 -1.90
N PHE A 404 54.20 -28.37 -1.62
CA PHE A 404 53.98 -29.52 -0.74
C PHE A 404 54.22 -29.25 0.76
N PHE A 405 54.39 -27.99 1.19
CA PHE A 405 54.60 -27.68 2.61
C PHE A 405 53.95 -26.35 3.04
N GLY A 406 53.01 -26.43 3.99
CA GLY A 406 52.37 -25.31 4.69
C GLY A 406 51.00 -24.91 4.13
N THR A 407 49.90 -25.26 4.82
CA THR A 407 48.60 -24.64 4.57
C THR A 407 48.59 -23.29 5.27
N ASN A 408 48.42 -22.20 4.53
CA ASN A 408 48.32 -20.86 5.12
C ASN A 408 46.87 -20.55 5.46
N TYR A 409 46.65 -20.04 6.68
CA TYR A 409 45.33 -19.67 7.17
C TYR A 409 45.28 -18.16 7.40
N SER A 410 44.27 -17.49 6.86
CA SER A 410 44.07 -16.06 7.09
C SER A 410 42.61 -15.74 7.33
N ILE A 411 42.37 -14.65 8.06
CA ILE A 411 41.06 -14.04 8.21
C ILE A 411 41.09 -12.74 7.42
N GLN A 412 40.15 -12.60 6.48
CA GLN A 412 40.08 -11.47 5.58
C GLN A 412 38.74 -10.74 5.78
N PHE A 413 38.83 -9.43 5.95
CA PHE A 413 37.68 -8.53 5.97
C PHE A 413 37.76 -7.66 4.72
N ILE A 414 36.71 -7.68 3.91
CA ILE A 414 36.64 -7.01 2.62
C ILE A 414 35.45 -6.05 2.66
N ASN A 415 35.74 -4.76 2.53
CA ASN A 415 34.74 -3.70 2.48
C ASN A 415 34.68 -3.13 1.07
N GLU A 416 33.75 -3.64 0.27
CA GLU A 416 33.43 -3.15 -1.08
C GLU A 416 32.27 -2.15 -1.05
N ALA A 417 31.74 -1.83 0.13
CA ALA A 417 30.74 -0.79 0.31
C ALA A 417 31.38 0.60 0.36
N ASP A 418 30.56 1.62 0.15
CA ASP A 418 30.90 3.03 0.26
C ASP A 418 30.92 3.55 1.72
N LEU A 419 30.83 2.64 2.70
CA LEU A 419 30.72 2.95 4.12
C LEU A 419 32.03 2.60 4.86
N PRO A 420 32.44 3.38 5.86
CA PRO A 420 33.53 2.98 6.73
C PRO A 420 33.12 1.83 7.66
N MET A 421 34.08 0.96 7.98
CA MET A 421 33.86 -0.21 8.82
C MET A 421 34.90 -0.29 9.95
N LYS A 422 34.47 -0.47 11.20
CA LYS A 422 35.34 -0.82 12.33
C LYS A 422 35.20 -2.30 12.65
N ILE A 423 36.33 -2.97 12.85
CA ILE A 423 36.43 -4.37 13.24
C ILE A 423 37.06 -4.43 14.63
N VAL A 424 36.43 -5.15 15.54
CA VAL A 424 37.00 -5.51 16.83
C VAL A 424 37.01 -7.04 16.91
N SER A 425 38.19 -7.63 17.12
CA SER A 425 38.42 -9.07 17.16
C SER A 425 39.09 -9.48 18.47
N GLY A 426 38.88 -10.72 18.90
CA GLY A 426 39.52 -11.31 20.08
C GLY A 426 38.75 -11.08 21.38
N GLU A 427 37.44 -10.82 21.27
CA GLU A 427 36.53 -10.70 22.41
C GLU A 427 36.12 -12.07 22.95
N VAL A 428 36.00 -13.06 22.06
CA VAL A 428 35.75 -14.47 22.39
C VAL A 428 36.69 -15.40 21.61
N GLY A 429 36.89 -16.63 22.11
CA GLY A 429 37.76 -17.64 21.49
C GLY A 429 39.19 -17.65 22.04
N TRP A 430 40.07 -18.37 21.36
CA TRP A 430 41.48 -18.57 21.73
C TRP A 430 42.39 -18.44 20.52
N SER A 431 43.48 -17.70 20.67
CA SER A 431 44.57 -17.63 19.69
C SER A 431 45.93 -17.67 20.38
N GLN A 432 46.94 -18.21 19.69
CA GLN A 432 48.29 -18.27 20.24
C GLN A 432 48.83 -16.85 20.43
N GLY A 433 49.28 -16.52 21.64
CA GLY A 433 49.88 -15.22 21.95
C GLY A 433 48.97 -14.01 21.72
N ASN A 434 47.64 -14.19 21.75
CA ASN A 434 46.65 -13.13 21.47
C ASN A 434 46.78 -12.48 20.09
N GLN A 435 47.35 -13.19 19.10
CA GLN A 435 47.58 -12.67 17.74
C GLN A 435 46.30 -12.22 17.02
N LEU A 436 45.12 -12.72 17.42
CA LEU A 436 43.84 -12.35 16.82
C LEU A 436 43.06 -11.28 17.59
N LYS A 437 43.66 -10.67 18.62
CA LYS A 437 43.08 -9.53 19.32
C LYS A 437 43.53 -8.23 18.69
N PHE A 438 42.63 -7.57 17.95
CA PHE A 438 42.94 -6.33 17.26
C PHE A 438 41.69 -5.46 17.08
N GLU A 439 41.94 -4.17 16.92
CA GLU A 439 40.96 -3.19 16.44
C GLU A 439 41.49 -2.58 15.13
N LYS A 440 40.65 -2.59 14.09
CA LYS A 440 40.98 -2.00 12.79
C LYS A 440 39.82 -1.20 12.25
N ILE A 441 40.17 -0.07 11.63
CA ILE A 441 39.24 0.77 10.90
C ILE A 441 39.58 0.61 9.42
N LEU A 442 38.62 0.14 8.64
CA LEU A 442 38.73 -0.02 7.20
C LEU A 442 38.00 1.13 6.51
N PRO A 443 38.69 1.92 5.65
CA PRO A 443 38.02 2.86 4.78
C PRO A 443 37.12 2.12 3.77
N PRO A 444 36.20 2.84 3.09
CA PRO A 444 35.45 2.31 1.95
C PRO A 444 36.38 1.70 0.89
N LEU A 445 35.92 0.67 0.19
CA LEU A 445 36.64 0.00 -0.92
C LEU A 445 38.04 -0.49 -0.53
N SER A 446 38.16 -1.10 0.66
CA SER A 446 39.43 -1.60 1.18
C SER A 446 39.30 -2.98 1.83
N SER A 447 40.42 -3.65 2.03
CA SER A 447 40.46 -4.94 2.71
C SER A 447 41.58 -5.01 3.74
N TYR A 448 41.40 -5.89 4.72
CA TYR A 448 42.37 -6.21 5.76
C TYR A 448 42.47 -7.73 5.87
N SER A 449 43.70 -8.24 5.93
CA SER A 449 43.97 -9.66 6.11
C SER A 449 44.88 -9.85 7.33
N GLN A 450 44.54 -10.83 8.16
CA GLN A 450 45.32 -11.25 9.32
C GLN A 450 45.73 -12.70 9.13
N GLU A 451 47.03 -12.96 9.06
CA GLU A 451 47.57 -14.32 9.05
C GLU A 451 47.37 -15.00 10.41
N THR A 452 47.16 -16.31 10.37
CA THR A 452 46.83 -17.14 11.53
C THR A 452 47.58 -18.47 11.49
N ASN A 453 47.73 -19.11 12.66
CA ASN A 453 48.38 -20.42 12.78
C ASN A 453 47.42 -21.57 12.44
N PHE A 454 47.94 -22.80 12.44
CA PHE A 454 47.15 -24.00 12.13
C PHE A 454 45.91 -24.21 13.02
N GLY A 455 46.02 -23.85 14.31
CA GLY A 455 44.95 -23.97 15.30
C GLY A 455 44.58 -22.60 15.89
N PHE A 456 43.31 -22.18 15.73
CA PHE A 456 42.82 -20.90 16.28
C PHE A 456 41.30 -20.86 16.44
N SER A 457 40.82 -19.89 17.21
CA SER A 457 39.44 -19.41 17.17
C SER A 457 39.36 -17.97 17.64
N THR A 458 38.50 -17.17 17.02
CA THR A 458 38.26 -15.79 17.46
C THR A 458 36.83 -15.40 17.12
N GLY A 459 36.26 -14.51 17.90
CA GLY A 459 35.04 -13.81 17.58
C GLY A 459 35.10 -12.37 18.06
N GLY A 460 34.20 -11.58 17.51
CA GLY A 460 34.11 -10.16 17.76
C GLY A 460 32.99 -9.57 16.94
N TYR A 461 33.16 -8.31 16.53
CA TYR A 461 32.11 -7.58 15.86
C TYR A 461 32.62 -6.55 14.86
N ILE A 462 31.74 -6.23 13.92
CA ILE A 462 31.90 -5.27 12.86
C ILE A 462 30.87 -4.16 13.10
N ILE A 463 31.32 -2.90 13.07
CA ILE A 463 30.46 -1.72 13.09
C ILE A 463 30.54 -1.05 11.72
N LEU A 464 29.39 -0.85 11.08
CA LEU A 464 29.25 -0.05 9.87
C LEU A 464 28.76 1.36 10.22
N TYR A 465 29.47 2.39 9.76
CA TYR A 465 29.12 3.79 10.03
C TYR A 465 28.30 4.39 8.89
N LEU A 466 26.98 4.48 9.07
CA LEU A 466 26.05 4.78 7.99
C LEU A 466 26.06 6.24 7.51
N LYS A 467 26.55 7.17 8.35
CA LYS A 467 26.72 8.59 8.01
C LYS A 467 28.13 8.97 7.54
N GLY A 468 29.05 8.01 7.44
CA GLY A 468 30.45 8.27 7.11
C GLY A 468 31.28 8.89 8.26
N ASP A 469 30.64 9.47 9.29
CA ASP A 469 31.32 10.01 10.47
C ASP A 469 31.54 8.93 11.55
N MET A 470 32.80 8.56 11.77
CA MET A 470 33.21 7.64 12.85
C MET A 470 33.19 8.29 14.25
N LEU A 471 33.02 9.61 14.32
CA LEU A 471 33.10 10.40 15.55
C LEU A 471 31.76 10.54 16.29
N SER A 472 30.64 10.14 15.68
CA SER A 472 29.35 10.20 16.37
C SER A 472 29.20 8.98 17.28
N SER A 473 29.06 9.21 18.59
CA SER A 473 28.70 8.19 19.59
C SER A 473 27.25 7.71 19.49
N ASP A 474 26.53 8.12 18.44
CA ASP A 474 25.14 7.75 18.20
C ASP A 474 25.05 6.37 17.56
N PHE A 475 24.77 5.35 18.39
CA PHE A 475 24.44 3.99 17.96
C PHE A 475 23.26 3.93 16.97
N LYS A 476 22.45 4.99 16.89
CA LYS A 476 21.33 5.12 15.93
C LYS A 476 21.77 5.15 14.46
N ASN A 477 23.03 5.46 14.16
CA ASN A 477 23.54 5.53 12.78
C ASN A 477 24.59 4.45 12.50
N THR A 478 24.53 3.34 13.26
CA THR A 478 25.48 2.24 13.14
C THR A 478 24.77 0.92 12.97
N ARG A 479 25.30 0.07 12.10
CA ARG A 479 24.91 -1.34 12.03
C ARG A 479 25.96 -2.18 12.74
N VAL A 480 25.53 -3.14 13.56
CA VAL A 480 26.45 -4.01 14.33
C VAL A 480 26.27 -5.45 13.89
N ILE A 481 27.35 -6.07 13.44
CA ILE A 481 27.38 -7.46 12.97
C ILE A 481 28.40 -8.23 13.81
N GLU A 482 27.96 -9.23 14.55
CA GLU A 482 28.85 -10.17 15.22
C GLU A 482 29.44 -11.15 14.22
N PHE A 483 30.71 -11.53 14.42
CA PHE A 483 31.37 -12.53 13.61
C PHE A 483 32.20 -13.50 14.47
N ALA A 484 32.42 -14.70 13.95
CA ALA A 484 33.32 -15.66 14.55
C ALA A 484 33.92 -16.61 13.52
N VAL A 485 35.12 -17.10 13.84
CA VAL A 485 35.82 -18.13 13.09
C VAL A 485 36.49 -19.10 14.05
N SER A 486 36.58 -20.37 13.65
CA SER A 486 37.39 -21.33 14.37
C SER A 486 37.95 -22.41 13.48
N LYS A 487 39.17 -22.80 13.76
CA LYS A 487 39.81 -24.00 13.27
C LYS A 487 40.61 -24.63 14.41
N PRO A 488 39.97 -25.41 15.31
CA PRO A 488 40.69 -26.04 16.41
C PRO A 488 41.72 -27.06 15.90
N PHE A 489 41.39 -27.86 14.88
CA PHE A 489 42.31 -28.81 14.21
C PHE A 489 41.89 -29.09 12.75
N TYR A 490 40.82 -29.88 12.55
CA TYR A 490 40.36 -30.31 11.22
C TYR A 490 39.16 -29.51 10.70
N GLU A 491 38.16 -29.31 11.55
CA GLU A 491 36.93 -28.57 11.20
C GLU A 491 37.20 -27.07 11.18
N ALA A 492 36.82 -26.42 10.07
CA ALA A 492 36.85 -24.97 9.95
C ALA A 492 35.41 -24.48 9.99
N LYS A 493 35.11 -23.56 10.91
CA LYS A 493 33.78 -23.00 11.07
C LYS A 493 33.83 -21.48 11.01
N ILE A 494 32.77 -20.89 10.48
CA ILE A 494 32.55 -19.47 10.36
C ILE A 494 31.12 -19.13 10.80
N GLY A 495 30.92 -17.95 11.36
CA GLY A 495 29.62 -17.48 11.81
C GLY A 495 29.52 -15.97 11.69
N MET A 496 28.31 -15.49 11.43
CA MET A 496 28.00 -14.07 11.36
C MET A 496 26.55 -13.83 11.72
N GLN A 497 26.25 -12.78 12.50
CA GLN A 497 24.88 -12.44 12.89
C GLN A 497 24.71 -10.93 12.98
N ASP A 498 23.55 -10.43 12.54
CA ASP A 498 23.16 -9.05 12.79
C ASP A 498 22.69 -8.87 14.23
N LYS A 499 23.24 -7.87 14.92
CA LYS A 499 22.92 -7.53 16.33
C LYS A 499 22.57 -6.05 16.49
N THR A 500 22.14 -5.40 15.43
CA THR A 500 21.77 -3.97 15.46
C THR A 500 20.61 -3.70 16.43
N ASP A 501 19.57 -4.54 16.40
CA ASP A 501 18.37 -4.40 17.23
C ASP A 501 18.24 -5.49 18.32
N ALA A 502 19.30 -6.28 18.54
CA ALA A 502 19.30 -7.42 19.46
C ALA A 502 20.36 -7.27 20.55
N GLU A 503 20.32 -8.15 21.55
CA GLU A 503 21.35 -8.17 22.59
C GLU A 503 22.73 -8.44 21.98
N PHE A 504 23.64 -7.49 22.20
CA PHE A 504 25.00 -7.50 21.69
C PHE A 504 25.93 -8.16 22.71
N LEU A 505 26.52 -9.29 22.34
CA LEU A 505 27.34 -10.14 23.22
C LEU A 505 28.76 -10.30 22.67
N HIS A 506 29.27 -9.25 21.99
CA HIS A 506 30.65 -9.14 21.55
C HIS A 506 31.17 -10.34 20.74
N GLY A 507 30.31 -10.99 19.97
CA GLY A 507 30.66 -12.12 19.11
C GLY A 507 30.32 -13.51 19.66
N LEU A 508 29.82 -13.61 20.90
CA LEU A 508 29.50 -14.89 21.53
C LEU A 508 28.39 -15.66 20.79
N ASN A 509 27.38 -14.98 20.26
CA ASN A 509 26.29 -15.67 19.53
C ASN A 509 26.80 -16.24 18.21
N ALA A 510 27.51 -15.42 17.42
CA ALA A 510 28.16 -15.87 16.19
C ALA A 510 29.17 -17.00 16.47
N TYR A 511 29.87 -16.96 17.62
CA TYR A 511 30.77 -18.03 18.05
C TYR A 511 29.98 -19.33 18.30
N ASN A 512 28.89 -19.31 19.04
CA ASN A 512 28.16 -20.53 19.39
C ASN A 512 27.45 -21.18 18.19
N GLU A 513 27.01 -20.38 17.21
CA GLU A 513 26.24 -20.86 16.05
C GLU A 513 27.08 -21.10 14.78
N ARG A 514 28.39 -20.90 14.83
CA ARG A 514 29.28 -21.08 13.66
C ARG A 514 29.18 -22.48 13.04
N SER A 515 29.22 -22.54 11.71
CA SER A 515 29.14 -23.77 10.92
C SER A 515 30.17 -23.78 9.77
N GLU A 516 30.23 -24.85 8.99
CA GLU A 516 31.08 -24.89 7.78
C GLU A 516 30.44 -24.14 6.60
N ASP A 517 29.13 -23.87 6.68
CA ASP A 517 28.35 -23.26 5.62
C ASP A 517 28.56 -21.74 5.57
N PRO A 518 28.51 -21.14 4.37
CA PRO A 518 28.55 -19.69 4.26
C PRO A 518 27.30 -19.05 4.86
N VAL A 519 27.48 -17.91 5.51
CA VAL A 519 26.40 -17.09 6.09
C VAL A 519 26.19 -15.86 5.23
N LEU A 520 24.92 -15.55 4.91
CA LEU A 520 24.52 -14.40 4.10
C LEU A 520 23.52 -13.56 4.88
N LEU A 521 23.79 -12.26 4.98
CA LEU A 521 22.89 -11.27 5.55
C LEU A 521 22.59 -10.21 4.47
N TYR A 522 21.32 -9.92 4.27
CA TYR A 522 20.86 -8.83 3.41
C TYR A 522 20.29 -7.72 4.27
N PHE A 523 20.60 -6.48 3.91
CA PHE A 523 20.03 -5.34 4.58
C PHE A 523 19.95 -4.12 3.69
N SER A 524 19.10 -3.16 4.07
CA SER A 524 19.01 -1.86 3.41
C SER A 524 19.28 -0.74 4.40
N GLU A 525 19.93 0.31 3.92
CA GLU A 525 20.10 1.56 4.65
C GLU A 525 20.02 2.77 3.74
N ASN A 526 19.28 3.80 4.15
CA ASN A 526 19.06 5.04 3.38
C ASN A 526 18.69 4.81 1.89
N GLY A 527 17.93 3.76 1.59
CA GLY A 527 17.53 3.40 0.23
C GLY A 527 18.59 2.66 -0.61
N LYS A 528 19.76 2.34 -0.03
CA LYS A 528 20.77 1.44 -0.61
C LYS A 528 20.66 0.05 -0.02
N TYR A 529 21.11 -0.96 -0.75
CA TYR A 529 21.06 -2.36 -0.33
C TYR A 529 22.46 -2.92 -0.24
N TYR A 530 22.68 -3.72 0.79
CA TYR A 530 23.97 -4.29 1.13
C TYR A 530 23.82 -5.78 1.41
N ILE A 531 24.86 -6.51 1.06
CA ILE A 531 25.03 -7.92 1.43
C ILE A 531 26.27 -8.02 2.30
N ALA A 532 26.14 -8.69 3.44
CA ALA A 532 27.26 -9.21 4.19
C ALA A 532 27.35 -10.72 3.99
N LYS A 533 28.51 -11.22 3.60
CA LYS A 533 28.78 -12.66 3.45
C LYS A 533 29.95 -13.07 4.32
N ALA A 534 29.75 -14.16 5.06
CA ALA A 534 30.82 -14.87 5.73
C ALA A 534 31.02 -16.21 5.04
N GLU A 535 32.24 -16.54 4.60
CA GLU A 535 32.52 -17.84 3.96
C GLU A 535 33.93 -18.33 4.22
N ILE A 536 34.12 -19.65 4.06
CA ILE A 536 35.44 -20.28 4.07
C ILE A 536 35.82 -20.55 2.61
N PHE A 537 36.72 -19.72 2.08
CA PHE A 537 37.25 -19.89 0.74
C PHE A 537 38.49 -20.78 0.76
N VAL A 538 38.50 -21.83 -0.05
CA VAL A 538 39.59 -22.79 -0.14
C VAL A 538 40.26 -22.68 -1.50
N CYS A 539 41.50 -22.22 -1.50
CA CYS A 539 42.32 -22.06 -2.69
C CYS A 539 43.68 -22.69 -2.44
N TRP A 540 43.79 -24.00 -2.66
CA TRP A 540 44.93 -24.78 -2.17
C TRP A 540 46.28 -24.18 -2.60
N PRO A 541 47.23 -23.95 -1.67
CA PRO A 541 47.26 -24.39 -0.27
C PRO A 541 46.65 -23.41 0.76
N ASN A 542 46.00 -22.34 0.34
CA ASN A 542 45.44 -21.31 1.23
C ASN A 542 44.00 -21.65 1.66
N ARG A 543 43.68 -21.39 2.92
CA ARG A 543 42.30 -21.40 3.43
C ARG A 543 42.02 -20.06 4.10
N ILE A 544 41.07 -19.32 3.53
CA ILE A 544 40.78 -17.94 3.86
C ILE A 544 39.37 -17.85 4.43
N PHE A 545 39.24 -17.30 5.63
CA PHE A 545 37.96 -17.00 6.26
C PHE A 545 37.58 -15.57 5.88
N ARG A 546 36.61 -15.40 4.99
CA ARG A 546 36.26 -14.11 4.41
C ARG A 546 34.98 -13.55 5.01
N PHE A 547 35.01 -12.27 5.38
CA PHE A 547 33.87 -11.45 5.70
C PHE A 547 33.80 -10.32 4.68
N ILE A 548 32.78 -10.34 3.83
CA ILE A 548 32.64 -9.43 2.68
C ILE A 548 31.39 -8.59 2.91
N ILE A 549 31.51 -7.27 2.78
CA ILE A 549 30.39 -6.34 2.81
C ILE A 549 30.42 -5.54 1.52
N GLN A 550 29.32 -5.53 0.77
CA GLN A 550 29.22 -4.78 -0.49
C GLN A 550 27.81 -4.23 -0.69
N ASP A 551 27.70 -3.14 -1.44
CA ASP A 551 26.43 -2.68 -1.98
C ASP A 551 26.00 -3.48 -3.22
N PHE A 552 24.70 -3.55 -3.48
CA PHE A 552 24.15 -4.13 -4.70
C PHE A 552 22.81 -3.51 -5.09
N ASP A 553 22.41 -3.67 -6.34
CA ASP A 553 21.07 -3.33 -6.81
C ASP A 553 20.18 -4.59 -6.79
N PRO A 554 19.17 -4.66 -5.90
CA PRO A 554 18.30 -5.82 -5.78
C PRO A 554 17.35 -5.99 -6.97
N GLU A 555 17.12 -4.97 -7.79
CA GLU A 555 16.29 -5.09 -8.99
C GLU A 555 17.09 -5.64 -10.18
N ALA A 556 18.42 -5.46 -10.17
CA ALA A 556 19.32 -5.89 -11.23
C ALA A 556 20.00 -7.26 -10.99
N VAL A 557 19.69 -7.95 -9.88
CA VAL A 557 20.35 -9.23 -9.53
C VAL A 557 20.17 -10.26 -10.65
N GLY A 558 21.29 -10.81 -11.14
CA GLY A 558 21.32 -11.83 -12.19
C GLY A 558 20.97 -13.23 -11.69
N VAL A 559 20.77 -14.17 -12.62
CA VAL A 559 20.72 -15.60 -12.27
C VAL A 559 22.11 -16.01 -11.82
N GLY A 560 22.23 -16.64 -10.65
CA GLY A 560 23.52 -17.13 -10.18
C GLY A 560 24.00 -18.26 -11.10
N GLU A 561 25.16 -18.09 -11.73
CA GLU A 561 25.94 -19.23 -12.19
C GLU A 561 26.65 -19.79 -10.97
N HIS A 562 26.16 -20.93 -10.46
CA HIS A 562 26.81 -21.71 -9.42
C HIS A 562 27.73 -22.75 -10.04
#